data_AF-A0A3N5BPH9-F1
#
_entry.id   AF-A0A3N5BPH9-F1
#
_cell.length_a   1.000
_cell.length_b   1.000
_cell.length_c   1.000
_cell.angle_alpha   90.00
_cell.angle_beta   90.00
_cell.angle_gamma   90.00
#
_symmetry.space_group_name_H-M   'P 1'
#
loop_
_entity.id
_entity.type
_entity.pdbx_description
1 polymer ?
#
loop_
_entity_poly.entity_id
_entity_poly.type
_entity_poly.pdbx_seq_one_letter_code
_entity_poly.pdbx_strand_id
1 'polypeptide(L)'
;MSTQAQKILGIARAEKGYHEGRKSGHWNNDQKYSDETPGLEWSDFQAWCATFVSWCAMKAGLADLYPRTASCATGVAWFKQRGRFSAFPAIGAQVFFGKNGGTHTGLVYDYDDDPDGFIYTIEGNTNADGSPEGDGVYEKKHRRKDAYVFGYGYPAFAEGIKSADPAWKDRAPKPEPSKPKPPAPKPAPAKTSIVSLDPAVKPGVHHKQVKELQQLLIKAGYGPIKGAVTDFYGPETQRAVARFHDRNPKYRSGLHDPKIGPQGFIALQKQAGRR
;
A
#
# COMPACT_ATOMS: atom_id res chain seq x y z
N MET A 1 -15.82 -0.49 3.00
CA MET A 1 -15.27 -1.85 3.22
C MET A 1 -14.22 -2.04 2.14
N SER A 2 -13.35 -3.06 2.17
CA SER A 2 -12.46 -3.26 1.01
C SER A 2 -13.31 -3.60 -0.23
N THR A 3 -13.08 -2.93 -1.36
CA THR A 3 -13.76 -3.22 -2.64
C THR A 3 -13.36 -4.60 -3.16
N GLN A 4 -14.12 -5.21 -4.07
CA GLN A 4 -13.76 -6.52 -4.65
C GLN A 4 -12.43 -6.43 -5.41
N ALA A 5 -12.19 -5.34 -6.14
CA ALA A 5 -10.89 -5.09 -6.76
C ALA A 5 -9.74 -5.05 -5.72
N GLN A 6 -9.93 -4.34 -4.61
CA GLN A 6 -8.92 -4.27 -3.54
C GLN A 6 -8.67 -5.62 -2.88
N LYS A 7 -9.69 -6.46 -2.72
CA LYS A 7 -9.54 -7.81 -2.14
C LYS A 7 -8.62 -8.69 -2.98
N ILE A 8 -8.91 -8.85 -4.28
CA ILE A 8 -8.10 -9.73 -5.12
C ILE A 8 -6.68 -9.20 -5.32
N LEU A 9 -6.52 -7.88 -5.49
CA LEU A 9 -5.20 -7.27 -5.60
C LEU A 9 -4.40 -7.38 -4.30
N GLY A 10 -5.07 -7.33 -3.14
CA GLY A 10 -4.44 -7.57 -1.84
C GLY A 10 -3.92 -9.01 -1.70
N ILE A 11 -4.71 -10.00 -2.14
CA ILE A 11 -4.28 -11.40 -2.19
C ILE A 11 -3.06 -11.56 -3.12
N ALA A 12 -3.15 -11.06 -4.35
CA ALA A 12 -2.06 -11.19 -5.32
C ALA A 12 -0.77 -10.51 -4.84
N ARG A 13 -0.88 -9.32 -4.24
CA ARG A 13 0.29 -8.57 -3.74
C ARG A 13 0.96 -9.27 -2.55
N ALA A 14 0.21 -10.00 -1.73
CA ALA A 14 0.77 -10.76 -0.62
C ALA A 14 1.70 -11.90 -1.08
N GLU A 15 1.56 -12.34 -2.33
CA GLU A 15 2.37 -13.39 -2.93
C GLU A 15 3.64 -12.86 -3.63
N LYS A 16 3.85 -11.54 -3.71
CA LYS A 16 5.04 -10.95 -4.33
C LYS A 16 6.32 -11.51 -3.68
N GLY A 17 7.23 -12.02 -4.51
CA GLY A 17 8.47 -12.66 -4.07
C GLY A 17 8.33 -14.14 -3.73
N TYR A 18 7.14 -14.73 -3.88
CA TYR A 18 7.00 -16.18 -3.95
C TYR A 18 7.76 -16.73 -5.16
N HIS A 19 8.40 -17.88 -4.96
CA HIS A 19 9.08 -18.64 -6.00
C HIS A 19 8.56 -20.07 -6.05
N GLU A 20 8.50 -20.62 -7.25
CA GLU A 20 8.21 -22.03 -7.48
C GLU A 20 9.35 -22.94 -7.02
N GLY A 21 9.15 -24.25 -7.03
CA GLY A 21 10.17 -25.23 -6.71
C GLY A 21 11.36 -25.21 -7.67
N ARG A 22 12.45 -25.84 -7.23
CA ARG A 22 13.65 -26.04 -8.05
C ARG A 22 14.10 -27.47 -8.03
N LYS A 23 14.47 -27.99 -9.20
CA LYS A 23 15.08 -29.31 -9.35
C LYS A 23 16.26 -29.24 -10.31
N SER A 24 17.40 -29.79 -9.87
CA SER A 24 18.64 -29.83 -10.66
C SER A 24 19.10 -28.47 -11.19
N GLY A 25 18.87 -27.40 -10.41
CA GLY A 25 19.26 -26.03 -10.79
C GLY A 25 18.21 -25.26 -11.60
N HIS A 26 17.17 -25.92 -12.10
CA HIS A 26 16.10 -25.33 -12.91
C HIS A 26 14.81 -25.14 -12.10
N TRP A 27 14.05 -24.10 -12.43
CA TRP A 27 12.68 -23.92 -11.98
C TRP A 27 11.79 -24.96 -12.66
N ASN A 28 10.88 -25.58 -11.90
CA ASN A 28 10.17 -26.78 -12.33
C ASN A 28 8.64 -26.62 -12.33
N ASN A 29 8.14 -25.41 -12.16
CA ASN A 29 6.72 -25.06 -12.04
C ASN A 29 5.98 -25.76 -10.89
N ASP A 30 6.69 -26.32 -9.91
CA ASP A 30 6.11 -26.88 -8.68
C ASP A 30 5.64 -25.73 -7.80
N GLN A 31 4.34 -25.58 -7.61
CA GLN A 31 3.80 -24.47 -6.83
C GLN A 31 2.48 -24.78 -6.13
N LYS A 32 2.26 -24.07 -5.02
CA LYS A 32 1.12 -24.30 -4.11
C LYS A 32 -0.26 -23.93 -4.69
N TYR A 33 -0.33 -23.06 -5.70
CA TYR A 33 -1.58 -22.53 -6.23
C TYR A 33 -2.42 -23.59 -6.95
N SER A 34 -1.79 -24.59 -7.59
CA SER A 34 -2.50 -25.73 -8.18
C SER A 34 -3.23 -26.54 -7.12
N ASP A 35 -2.52 -26.95 -6.07
CA ASP A 35 -3.07 -27.73 -4.96
C ASP A 35 -4.16 -26.97 -4.19
N GLU A 36 -3.99 -25.66 -4.06
CA GLU A 36 -4.94 -24.82 -3.34
C GLU A 36 -6.14 -24.38 -4.19
N THR A 37 -6.21 -24.72 -5.48
CA THR A 37 -7.32 -24.32 -6.37
C THR A 37 -8.14 -25.54 -6.82
N PRO A 38 -9.31 -25.81 -6.20
CA PRO A 38 -10.10 -27.00 -6.49
C PRO A 38 -10.43 -27.16 -7.97
N GLY A 39 -10.00 -28.28 -8.55
CA GLY A 39 -10.17 -28.63 -9.96
C GLY A 39 -9.00 -28.23 -10.87
N LEU A 40 -7.92 -27.65 -10.33
CA LEU A 40 -6.69 -27.32 -11.05
C LEU A 40 -5.45 -28.02 -10.47
N GLU A 41 -5.60 -28.99 -9.58
CA GLU A 41 -4.51 -29.76 -8.96
C GLU A 41 -3.62 -30.41 -10.04
N TRP A 42 -4.24 -30.90 -11.12
CA TRP A 42 -3.56 -31.49 -12.27
C TRP A 42 -2.59 -30.53 -13.00
N SER A 43 -2.72 -29.21 -12.77
CA SER A 43 -1.90 -28.19 -13.44
C SER A 43 -0.59 -27.89 -12.71
N ASP A 44 -0.31 -28.56 -11.59
CA ASP A 44 1.01 -28.47 -10.97
C ASP A 44 2.11 -28.96 -11.93
N PHE A 45 3.32 -28.39 -11.79
CA PHE A 45 4.43 -28.54 -12.74
C PHE A 45 4.14 -28.00 -14.17
N GLN A 46 3.03 -27.31 -14.41
CA GLN A 46 2.74 -26.58 -15.65
C GLN A 46 2.89 -25.07 -15.48
N ALA A 47 2.98 -24.33 -16.58
CA ALA A 47 2.95 -22.87 -16.54
C ALA A 47 1.70 -22.38 -15.78
N TRP A 48 1.92 -21.60 -14.72
CA TRP A 48 0.89 -21.36 -13.69
C TRP A 48 0.39 -19.91 -13.61
N CYS A 49 0.68 -19.07 -14.60
CA CYS A 49 0.20 -17.66 -14.62
C CYS A 49 -1.34 -17.56 -14.51
N ALA A 50 -2.08 -18.39 -15.24
CA ALA A 50 -3.55 -18.42 -15.18
C ALA A 50 -4.08 -19.12 -13.91
N THR A 51 -3.39 -20.17 -13.45
CA THR A 51 -3.69 -20.83 -12.17
C THR A 51 -3.54 -19.86 -11.01
N PHE A 52 -2.52 -19.00 -11.00
CA PHE A 52 -2.32 -17.95 -10.01
C PHE A 52 -3.49 -16.96 -9.96
N VAL A 53 -3.98 -16.49 -11.12
CA VAL A 53 -5.15 -15.59 -11.15
C VAL A 53 -6.41 -16.31 -10.66
N SER A 54 -6.59 -17.58 -11.03
CA SER A 54 -7.70 -18.42 -10.54
C SER A 54 -7.68 -18.57 -9.03
N TRP A 55 -6.50 -18.85 -8.46
CA TRP A 55 -6.26 -18.96 -7.02
C TRP A 55 -6.54 -17.65 -6.31
N CYS A 56 -6.04 -16.51 -6.84
CA CYS A 56 -6.28 -15.19 -6.28
C CYS A 56 -7.79 -14.88 -6.21
N ALA A 57 -8.52 -15.15 -7.28
CA ALA A 57 -9.96 -14.95 -7.34
C ALA A 57 -10.70 -15.83 -6.32
N MET A 58 -10.31 -17.10 -6.18
CA MET A 58 -10.89 -18.00 -5.20
C MET A 58 -10.64 -17.53 -3.77
N LYS A 59 -9.40 -17.21 -3.39
CA LYS A 59 -9.06 -16.72 -2.04
C LYS A 59 -9.74 -15.40 -1.71
N ALA A 60 -9.99 -14.56 -2.71
CA ALA A 60 -10.73 -13.31 -2.55
C ALA A 60 -12.26 -13.50 -2.41
N GLY A 61 -12.78 -14.73 -2.59
CA GLY A 61 -14.21 -15.01 -2.63
C GLY A 61 -14.89 -14.50 -3.91
N LEU A 62 -14.14 -14.43 -5.02
CA LEU A 62 -14.55 -13.87 -6.31
C LEU A 62 -14.46 -14.90 -7.45
N ALA A 63 -14.49 -16.20 -7.13
CA ALA A 63 -14.31 -17.27 -8.11
C ALA A 63 -15.29 -17.21 -9.29
N ASP A 64 -16.50 -16.66 -9.10
CA ASP A 64 -17.49 -16.53 -10.17
C ASP A 64 -17.21 -15.36 -11.12
N LEU A 65 -16.30 -14.45 -10.74
CA LEU A 65 -15.97 -13.24 -11.51
C LEU A 65 -14.76 -13.41 -12.42
N TYR A 66 -14.03 -14.52 -12.28
CA TYR A 66 -12.83 -14.86 -13.06
C TYR A 66 -12.93 -16.30 -13.58
N PRO A 67 -12.25 -16.63 -14.69
CA PRO A 67 -12.14 -18.01 -15.14
C PRO A 67 -11.32 -18.83 -14.15
N ARG A 68 -11.83 -19.99 -13.73
CA ARG A 68 -11.04 -21.01 -13.04
C ARG A 68 -10.38 -21.90 -14.10
N THR A 69 -9.14 -21.60 -14.46
CA THR A 69 -8.42 -22.29 -15.55
C THR A 69 -6.91 -22.15 -15.42
N ALA A 70 -6.16 -23.13 -15.93
CA ALA A 70 -4.72 -23.04 -16.15
C ALA A 70 -4.36 -22.48 -17.55
N SER A 71 -5.34 -22.14 -18.40
CA SER A 71 -5.13 -21.73 -19.79
C SER A 71 -5.49 -20.27 -20.04
N CYS A 72 -4.52 -19.46 -20.50
CA CYS A 72 -4.75 -18.06 -20.89
C CYS A 72 -5.81 -17.96 -22.02
N ALA A 73 -5.73 -18.83 -23.03
CA ALA A 73 -6.70 -18.86 -24.13
C ALA A 73 -8.13 -19.16 -23.65
N THR A 74 -8.28 -20.08 -22.69
CA THR A 74 -9.57 -20.37 -22.04
C THR A 74 -10.07 -19.14 -21.26
N GLY A 75 -9.18 -18.43 -20.57
CA GLY A 75 -9.51 -17.19 -19.88
C GLY A 75 -10.02 -16.10 -20.82
N VAL A 76 -9.32 -15.87 -21.95
CA VAL A 76 -9.77 -14.95 -23.00
C VAL A 76 -11.17 -15.32 -23.50
N ALA A 77 -11.40 -16.60 -23.84
CA ALA A 77 -12.69 -17.07 -24.30
C ALA A 77 -13.81 -16.87 -23.26
N TRP A 78 -13.53 -17.14 -21.99
CA TRP A 78 -14.47 -16.99 -20.88
C TRP A 78 -14.98 -15.55 -20.73
N PHE A 79 -14.08 -14.56 -20.80
CA PHE A 79 -14.44 -13.14 -20.72
C PHE A 79 -15.15 -12.66 -21.98
N LYS A 80 -14.70 -13.10 -23.17
CA LYS A 80 -15.36 -12.78 -24.44
C LYS A 80 -16.79 -13.30 -24.51
N GLN A 81 -17.02 -14.54 -24.10
CA GLN A 81 -18.37 -15.15 -24.05
C GLN A 81 -19.34 -14.37 -23.15
N ARG A 82 -18.80 -13.70 -22.12
CA ARG A 82 -19.60 -12.88 -21.20
C ARG A 82 -19.75 -11.42 -21.65
N GLY A 83 -19.16 -11.04 -22.79
CA GLY A 83 -19.15 -9.65 -23.26
C GLY A 83 -18.34 -8.73 -22.36
N ARG A 84 -17.31 -9.25 -21.67
CA ARG A 84 -16.52 -8.50 -20.66
C ARG A 84 -15.03 -8.57 -20.97
N PHE A 85 -14.70 -8.50 -22.25
CA PHE A 85 -13.33 -8.38 -22.74
C PHE A 85 -13.18 -7.00 -23.40
N SER A 86 -12.14 -6.24 -23.02
CA SER A 86 -11.88 -4.90 -23.53
C SER A 86 -10.44 -4.75 -24.01
N ALA A 87 -10.20 -3.80 -24.91
CA ALA A 87 -8.87 -3.36 -25.31
C ALA A 87 -8.24 -2.34 -24.34
N PHE A 88 -9.00 -1.86 -23.34
CA PHE A 88 -8.55 -0.84 -22.39
C PHE A 88 -8.30 -1.43 -21.01
N PRO A 89 -7.31 -0.94 -20.25
CA PRO A 89 -7.04 -1.43 -18.90
C PRO A 89 -8.14 -1.05 -17.91
N ALA A 90 -8.26 -1.85 -16.85
CA ALA A 90 -9.12 -1.55 -15.71
C ALA A 90 -8.53 -2.15 -14.43
N ILE A 91 -8.79 -1.50 -13.29
CA ILE A 91 -8.28 -1.97 -11.99
C ILE A 91 -8.95 -3.30 -11.62
N GLY A 92 -8.12 -4.29 -11.29
CA GLY A 92 -8.54 -5.67 -11.02
C GLY A 92 -8.81 -6.49 -12.28
N ALA A 93 -8.70 -5.94 -13.49
CA ALA A 93 -8.84 -6.73 -14.70
C ALA A 93 -7.73 -7.78 -14.83
N GLN A 94 -8.07 -8.92 -15.41
CA GLN A 94 -7.07 -9.90 -15.84
C GLN A 94 -6.53 -9.46 -17.20
N VAL A 95 -5.25 -9.06 -17.26
CA VAL A 95 -4.58 -8.75 -18.54
C VAL A 95 -4.12 -10.04 -19.21
N PHE A 96 -4.20 -10.09 -20.53
CA PHE A 96 -3.75 -11.22 -21.35
C PHE A 96 -2.71 -10.75 -22.35
N PHE A 97 -1.67 -11.55 -22.55
CA PHE A 97 -0.53 -11.21 -23.38
C PHE A 97 -0.28 -12.23 -24.50
N GLY A 98 0.46 -11.78 -25.52
CA GLY A 98 0.93 -12.56 -26.64
C GLY A 98 -0.15 -12.88 -27.67
N LYS A 99 0.15 -13.83 -28.55
CA LYS A 99 -0.69 -14.17 -29.69
C LYS A 99 -2.09 -14.57 -29.22
N ASN A 100 -3.09 -13.80 -29.63
CA ASN A 100 -4.50 -13.97 -29.23
C ASN A 100 -4.74 -13.96 -27.70
N GLY A 101 -3.80 -13.43 -26.91
CA GLY A 101 -3.85 -13.43 -25.44
C GLY A 101 -3.57 -14.80 -24.82
N GLY A 102 -3.00 -15.74 -25.57
CA GLY A 102 -2.80 -17.12 -25.14
C GLY A 102 -1.49 -17.39 -24.40
N THR A 103 -0.60 -16.40 -24.25
CA THR A 103 0.78 -16.65 -23.81
C THR A 103 0.99 -16.43 -22.32
N HIS A 104 0.50 -15.32 -21.77
CA HIS A 104 0.70 -14.99 -20.35
C HIS A 104 -0.47 -14.16 -19.82
N THR A 105 -0.58 -14.03 -18.49
CA THR A 105 -1.63 -13.27 -17.84
C THR A 105 -1.24 -12.77 -16.45
N GLY A 106 -1.91 -11.72 -15.96
CA GLY A 106 -1.77 -11.20 -14.61
C GLY A 106 -2.91 -10.27 -14.23
N LEU A 107 -2.81 -9.64 -13.06
CA LEU A 107 -3.83 -8.73 -12.52
C LEU A 107 -3.35 -7.28 -12.58
N VAL A 108 -4.14 -6.40 -13.20
CA VAL A 108 -3.86 -4.96 -13.28
C VAL A 108 -4.16 -4.30 -11.94
N TYR A 109 -3.15 -3.77 -11.25
CA TYR A 109 -3.34 -3.02 -10.00
C TYR A 109 -3.36 -1.51 -10.19
N ASP A 110 -2.80 -1.00 -11.30
CA ASP A 110 -2.86 0.41 -11.67
C ASP A 110 -2.66 0.62 -13.18
N TYR A 111 -3.01 1.80 -13.69
CA TYR A 111 -2.69 2.23 -15.05
C TYR A 111 -2.59 3.76 -15.13
N ASP A 112 -1.74 4.26 -16.02
CA ASP A 112 -1.68 5.70 -16.32
C ASP A 112 -2.88 6.10 -17.19
N ASP A 113 -3.51 7.25 -16.92
CA ASP A 113 -4.63 7.75 -17.73
C ASP A 113 -4.22 8.05 -19.18
N ASP A 114 -2.95 8.42 -19.40
CA ASP A 114 -2.34 8.61 -20.71
C ASP A 114 -2.38 7.31 -21.53
N PRO A 115 -3.01 7.29 -22.73
CA PRO A 115 -2.99 6.13 -23.63
C PRO A 115 -1.59 5.64 -24.01
N ASP A 116 -0.57 6.50 -23.99
CA ASP A 116 0.83 6.15 -24.27
C ASP A 116 1.63 5.77 -23.00
N GLY A 117 0.96 5.80 -21.84
CA GLY A 117 1.50 5.41 -20.55
C GLY A 117 1.57 3.90 -20.34
N PHE A 118 1.51 3.49 -19.07
CA PHE A 118 1.77 2.13 -18.64
C PHE A 118 0.58 1.48 -17.94
N ILE A 119 0.55 0.14 -17.97
CA ILE A 119 -0.17 -0.67 -17.00
C ILE A 119 0.81 -1.20 -15.97
N TYR A 120 0.32 -1.40 -14.76
CA TYR A 120 1.05 -1.97 -13.66
C TYR A 120 0.32 -3.21 -13.15
N THR A 121 1.02 -4.34 -13.09
CA THR A 121 0.43 -5.66 -12.96
C THR A 121 1.11 -6.48 -11.87
N ILE A 122 0.40 -7.43 -11.28
CA ILE A 122 0.96 -8.52 -10.47
C ILE A 122 0.78 -9.81 -11.28
N GLU A 123 1.89 -10.47 -11.56
CA GLU A 123 1.98 -11.61 -12.47
C GLU A 123 2.67 -12.77 -11.74
N GLY A 124 2.10 -13.97 -11.87
CA GLY A 124 2.72 -15.23 -11.44
C GLY A 124 3.29 -15.99 -12.63
N ASN A 125 4.24 -16.90 -12.41
CA ASN A 125 5.02 -17.56 -13.47
C ASN A 125 5.69 -16.50 -14.36
N THR A 126 6.35 -15.53 -13.73
CA THR A 126 7.17 -14.53 -14.42
C THR A 126 8.48 -14.36 -13.65
N ASN A 127 9.36 -13.49 -14.12
CA ASN A 127 10.68 -13.22 -13.56
C ASN A 127 11.02 -11.72 -13.65
N ALA A 128 12.16 -11.33 -13.10
CA ALA A 128 12.61 -9.95 -13.14
C ALA A 128 13.06 -9.48 -14.53
N ASP A 129 13.73 -10.34 -15.31
CA ASP A 129 14.48 -9.99 -16.52
C ASP A 129 13.73 -10.21 -17.85
N GLY A 130 12.52 -10.80 -17.80
CA GLY A 130 11.71 -11.09 -18.99
C GLY A 130 12.08 -12.40 -19.71
N SER A 131 12.82 -13.30 -19.05
CA SER A 131 13.09 -14.65 -19.55
C SER A 131 11.77 -15.42 -19.84
N PRO A 132 11.74 -16.34 -20.81
CA PRO A 132 10.58 -17.20 -21.05
C PRO A 132 10.29 -18.21 -19.92
N GLU A 133 11.25 -18.49 -19.04
CA GLU A 133 11.04 -19.31 -17.83
C GLU A 133 10.64 -18.41 -16.65
N GLY A 134 9.36 -18.43 -16.28
CA GLY A 134 8.90 -17.79 -15.06
C GLY A 134 9.47 -18.48 -13.82
N ASP A 135 9.74 -17.73 -12.75
CA ASP A 135 10.28 -18.28 -11.51
C ASP A 135 9.52 -17.88 -10.24
N GLY A 136 8.50 -17.03 -10.37
CA GLY A 136 7.79 -16.52 -9.21
C GLY A 136 6.73 -15.47 -9.51
N VAL A 137 6.37 -14.74 -8.46
CA VAL A 137 5.37 -13.66 -8.49
C VAL A 137 6.02 -12.29 -8.39
N TYR A 138 5.73 -11.43 -9.37
CA TYR A 138 6.35 -10.11 -9.49
C TYR A 138 5.33 -9.02 -9.80
N GLU A 139 5.68 -7.79 -9.42
CA GLU A 139 5.06 -6.61 -9.99
C GLU A 139 5.76 -6.26 -11.30
N LYS A 140 4.99 -6.06 -12.37
CA LYS A 140 5.50 -5.77 -13.71
C LYS A 140 4.90 -4.47 -14.23
N LYS A 141 5.58 -3.89 -15.22
CA LYS A 141 5.22 -2.62 -15.85
C LYS A 141 5.30 -2.82 -17.36
N HIS A 142 4.19 -2.57 -18.05
CA HIS A 142 4.08 -2.75 -19.50
C HIS A 142 3.52 -1.49 -20.15
N ARG A 143 3.93 -1.19 -21.39
CA ARG A 143 3.31 -0.10 -22.16
C ARG A 143 1.86 -0.49 -22.47
N ARG A 144 0.92 0.46 -22.33
CA ARG A 144 -0.50 0.19 -22.63
C ARG A 144 -0.74 -0.25 -24.07
N LYS A 145 -0.01 0.35 -25.01
CA LYS A 145 -0.07 0.07 -26.45
C LYS A 145 0.98 -0.94 -26.91
N ASP A 146 1.60 -1.68 -26.00
CA ASP A 146 2.52 -2.75 -26.40
C ASP A 146 1.78 -3.78 -27.26
N ALA A 147 2.35 -4.18 -28.40
CA ALA A 147 1.77 -5.20 -29.26
C ALA A 147 1.64 -6.57 -28.57
N TYR A 148 2.44 -6.80 -27.52
CA TYR A 148 2.34 -7.98 -26.68
C TYR A 148 1.15 -7.94 -25.73
N VAL A 149 0.61 -6.75 -25.40
CA VAL A 149 -0.61 -6.62 -24.58
C VAL A 149 -1.83 -6.85 -25.47
N PHE A 150 -2.48 -8.01 -25.31
CA PHE A 150 -3.59 -8.39 -26.18
C PHE A 150 -4.93 -7.79 -25.74
N GLY A 151 -5.19 -7.73 -24.43
CA GLY A 151 -6.43 -7.16 -23.90
C GLY A 151 -6.72 -7.56 -22.46
N TYR A 152 -7.92 -7.21 -22.00
CA TYR A 152 -8.27 -7.22 -20.58
C TYR A 152 -9.63 -7.86 -20.34
N GLY A 153 -9.66 -8.89 -19.49
CA GLY A 153 -10.87 -9.50 -18.96
C GLY A 153 -11.39 -8.72 -17.76
N TYR A 154 -12.62 -8.22 -17.84
CA TYR A 154 -13.25 -7.42 -16.80
C TYR A 154 -14.06 -8.32 -15.86
N PRO A 155 -13.73 -8.42 -14.56
CA PRO A 155 -14.54 -9.09 -13.53
C PRO A 155 -15.78 -8.27 -13.17
N ALA A 156 -16.89 -8.92 -12.77
CA ALA A 156 -18.21 -8.27 -12.63
C ALA A 156 -18.38 -7.74 -11.22
N PHE A 157 -17.50 -6.81 -10.85
CA PHE A 157 -17.50 -6.26 -9.51
C PHE A 157 -18.82 -5.57 -9.20
N ALA A 158 -19.35 -5.84 -8.01
CA ALA A 158 -20.62 -5.31 -7.52
C ALA A 158 -20.57 -3.78 -7.41
N GLU A 159 -19.41 -3.23 -7.03
CA GLU A 159 -19.21 -1.79 -6.97
C GLU A 159 -19.09 -1.12 -8.35
N GLY A 160 -18.86 -1.87 -9.44
CA GLY A 160 -18.42 -1.34 -10.74
C GLY A 160 -16.91 -1.52 -10.96
N ILE A 161 -16.40 -1.15 -12.13
CA ILE A 161 -14.98 -1.34 -12.48
C ILE A 161 -14.34 -0.04 -12.96
N LYS A 162 -13.25 0.38 -12.30
CA LYS A 162 -12.50 1.59 -12.71
C LYS A 162 -11.72 1.24 -13.96
N SER A 163 -12.17 1.75 -15.11
CA SER A 163 -11.68 1.40 -16.43
C SER A 163 -11.33 2.64 -17.25
N ALA A 164 -10.34 2.50 -18.14
CA ALA A 164 -10.03 3.49 -19.17
C ALA A 164 -10.91 3.35 -20.43
N ASP A 165 -11.79 2.35 -20.49
CA ASP A 165 -12.70 2.12 -21.62
C ASP A 165 -13.85 3.15 -21.60
N PRO A 166 -13.97 4.02 -22.63
CA PRO A 166 -15.05 4.98 -22.69
C PRO A 166 -16.44 4.36 -22.70
N ALA A 167 -16.59 3.12 -23.19
CA ALA A 167 -17.86 2.40 -23.22
C ALA A 167 -18.29 1.87 -21.84
N TRP A 168 -17.41 1.93 -20.84
CA TRP A 168 -17.66 1.44 -19.49
C TRP A 168 -17.84 2.55 -18.44
N LYS A 169 -17.89 3.81 -18.86
CA LYS A 169 -18.04 4.98 -17.96
C LYS A 169 -19.24 4.84 -17.01
N ASP A 170 -20.37 4.36 -17.50
CA ASP A 170 -21.60 4.20 -16.69
C ASP A 170 -21.54 3.01 -15.71
N ARG A 171 -20.52 2.16 -15.84
CA ARG A 171 -20.24 1.01 -14.98
C ARG A 171 -19.04 1.26 -14.07
N ALA A 172 -18.55 2.50 -14.01
CA ALA A 172 -17.50 2.91 -13.10
C ALA A 172 -17.98 2.78 -11.64
N PRO A 173 -17.06 2.57 -10.69
CA PRO A 173 -17.42 2.53 -9.29
C PRO A 173 -18.08 3.83 -8.89
N LYS A 174 -19.29 3.74 -8.34
CA LYS A 174 -19.91 4.92 -7.74
C LYS A 174 -18.96 5.41 -6.65
N PRO A 175 -18.74 6.73 -6.51
CA PRO A 175 -18.00 7.25 -5.37
C PRO A 175 -18.61 6.62 -4.11
N GLU A 176 -17.81 5.92 -3.30
CA GLU A 176 -18.29 5.54 -1.97
C GLU A 176 -18.84 6.82 -1.33
N PRO A 177 -20.04 6.80 -0.69
CA PRO A 177 -20.43 7.92 0.17
C PRO A 177 -19.26 8.12 1.11
N SER A 178 -18.62 9.30 1.02
CA SER A 178 -17.33 9.53 1.65
C SER A 178 -17.45 9.16 3.11
N LYS A 179 -16.86 8.03 3.51
CA LYS A 179 -16.48 7.88 4.91
C LYS A 179 -15.65 9.12 5.21
N PRO A 180 -15.94 9.88 6.29
CA PRO A 180 -15.14 11.04 6.64
C PRO A 180 -13.68 10.61 6.58
N LYS A 181 -12.95 11.28 5.68
CA LYS A 181 -11.55 10.98 5.39
C LYS A 181 -10.84 10.83 6.74
N PRO A 182 -10.25 9.66 7.07
CA PRO A 182 -9.26 9.61 8.14
C PRO A 182 -8.28 10.75 7.81
N PRO A 183 -7.98 11.66 8.75
CA PRO A 183 -7.15 12.82 8.45
C PRO A 183 -5.91 12.33 7.69
N ALA A 184 -5.63 12.97 6.56
CA ALA A 184 -4.60 12.52 5.62
C ALA A 184 -3.33 12.08 6.36
N PRO A 185 -2.65 11.00 5.95
CA PRO A 185 -1.32 10.72 6.48
C PRO A 185 -0.52 12.01 6.33
N LYS A 186 -0.05 12.53 7.47
CA LYS A 186 0.69 13.79 7.51
C LYS A 186 1.80 13.71 6.46
N PRO A 187 2.04 14.77 5.66
CA PRO A 187 3.25 14.87 4.87
C PRO A 187 4.44 14.46 5.75
N ALA A 188 5.38 13.68 5.21
CA ALA A 188 6.65 13.42 5.89
C ALA A 188 7.13 14.74 6.50
N PRO A 189 7.47 14.80 7.81
CA PRO A 189 7.63 16.07 8.49
C PRO A 189 8.67 16.89 7.74
N ALA A 190 8.20 17.98 7.14
CA ALA A 190 9.07 19.05 6.68
C ALA A 190 10.00 19.42 7.84
N LYS A 191 11.25 19.74 7.52
CA LYS A 191 12.27 20.18 8.49
C LYS A 191 11.64 21.21 9.43
N THR A 192 11.26 20.82 10.64
CA THR A 192 10.58 21.70 11.59
C THR A 192 11.62 22.69 12.09
N SER A 193 11.42 23.97 11.75
CA SER A 193 12.26 25.07 12.20
C SER A 193 12.18 25.26 13.72
N ILE A 194 13.26 25.78 14.30
CA ILE A 194 13.32 26.16 15.71
C ILE A 194 12.44 27.40 15.94
N VAL A 195 11.56 27.36 16.94
CA VAL A 195 10.71 28.50 17.35
C VAL A 195 11.12 29.03 18.72
N SER A 196 10.86 30.32 18.99
CA SER A 196 11.07 30.93 20.31
C SER A 196 9.98 30.53 21.31
N LEU A 197 10.33 30.54 22.60
CA LEU A 197 9.36 30.33 23.69
C LEU A 197 8.60 31.62 23.97
N ASP A 198 7.27 31.56 23.98
CA ASP A 198 6.42 32.65 24.42
C ASP A 198 6.58 32.87 25.94
N PRO A 199 6.83 34.11 26.42
CA PRO A 199 6.95 34.41 27.85
C PRO A 199 5.75 33.99 28.70
N ALA A 200 4.56 33.83 28.11
CA ALA A 200 3.37 33.36 28.79
C ALA A 200 3.43 31.86 29.18
N VAL A 201 4.36 31.08 28.61
CA VAL A 201 4.52 29.65 28.91
C VAL A 201 5.23 29.46 30.25
N LYS A 202 4.44 29.22 31.30
CA LYS A 202 4.90 29.00 32.67
C LYS A 202 4.02 27.98 33.40
N PRO A 203 4.52 27.34 34.48
CA PRO A 203 3.73 26.47 35.34
C PRO A 203 2.37 27.05 35.71
N GLY A 204 1.32 26.23 35.64
CA GLY A 204 -0.03 26.58 36.03
C GLY A 204 -0.85 27.33 34.98
N VAL A 205 -0.35 27.55 33.76
CA VAL A 205 -1.11 28.22 32.69
C VAL A 205 -1.51 27.27 31.57
N HIS A 206 -2.59 27.62 30.87
CA HIS A 206 -2.91 27.05 29.57
C HIS A 206 -2.28 27.89 28.46
N HIS A 207 -1.50 27.27 27.58
CA HIS A 207 -0.94 27.95 26.43
C HIS A 207 -0.72 26.98 25.26
N LYS A 208 -0.91 27.47 24.03
CA LYS A 208 -0.80 26.64 22.80
C LYS A 208 0.57 25.94 22.69
N GLN A 209 1.65 26.60 23.11
CA GLN A 209 3.00 26.04 23.10
C GLN A 209 3.28 25.02 24.21
N VAL A 210 2.43 24.89 25.24
CA VAL A 210 2.63 23.86 26.28
C VAL A 210 2.44 22.47 25.71
N LYS A 211 1.45 22.30 24.83
CA LYS A 211 1.23 21.03 24.12
C LYS A 211 2.45 20.63 23.29
N GLU A 212 3.06 21.60 22.64
CA GLU A 212 4.30 21.43 21.87
C GLU A 212 5.48 21.09 22.78
N LEU A 213 5.66 21.82 23.89
CA LEU A 213 6.67 21.53 24.92
C LEU A 213 6.56 20.08 25.43
N GLN A 214 5.36 19.63 25.78
CA GLN A 214 5.11 18.27 26.26
C GLN A 214 5.47 17.21 25.19
N GLN A 215 5.11 17.44 23.92
CA GLN A 215 5.48 16.54 22.82
C GLN A 215 6.99 16.47 22.60
N LEU A 216 7.67 17.61 22.67
CA LEU A 216 9.12 17.68 22.52
C LEU A 216 9.84 16.99 23.68
N LEU A 217 9.35 17.15 24.92
CA LEU A 217 9.87 16.44 26.09
C LEU A 217 9.74 14.92 25.95
N ILE A 218 8.59 14.43 25.50
CA ILE A 218 8.39 13.00 25.24
C ILE A 218 9.34 12.52 24.13
N LYS A 219 9.39 13.24 23.01
CA LYS A 219 10.21 12.88 21.85
C LYS A 219 11.71 12.87 22.17
N ALA A 220 12.19 13.80 22.99
CA ALA A 220 13.59 13.87 23.43
C ALA A 220 13.91 12.92 24.61
N GLY A 221 12.96 12.07 25.02
CA GLY A 221 13.20 11.03 26.04
C GLY A 221 13.12 11.52 27.48
N TYR A 222 12.46 12.66 27.73
CA TYR A 222 12.16 13.22 29.05
C TYR A 222 10.74 12.87 29.52
N GLY A 223 10.02 12.00 28.79
CA GLY A 223 8.79 11.36 29.27
C GLY A 223 9.05 10.33 30.39
N PRO A 224 7.99 9.61 30.83
CA PRO A 224 6.61 9.80 30.45
C PRO A 224 5.98 11.04 31.11
N ILE A 225 5.00 11.64 30.44
CA ILE A 225 4.07 12.61 31.03
C ILE A 225 2.77 11.84 31.18
N LYS A 226 2.33 11.57 32.42
CA LYS A 226 1.12 10.76 32.67
C LYS A 226 -0.12 11.53 32.21
N GLY A 227 -0.99 10.88 31.45
CA GLY A 227 -2.18 11.48 30.85
C GLY A 227 -1.99 11.90 29.39
N ALA A 228 -3.03 12.49 28.80
CA ALA A 228 -2.96 13.03 27.44
C ALA A 228 -2.10 14.31 27.40
N VAL A 229 -1.43 14.57 26.27
CA VAL A 229 -0.73 15.84 26.04
C VAL A 229 -1.78 16.96 25.94
N THR A 230 -1.72 17.93 26.83
CA THR A 230 -2.66 19.05 26.96
C THR A 230 -1.96 20.38 26.69
N ASP A 231 -2.73 21.47 26.64
CA ASP A 231 -2.21 22.83 26.64
C ASP A 231 -1.90 23.36 28.06
N PHE A 232 -2.07 22.54 29.10
CA PHE A 232 -1.88 22.93 30.50
C PHE A 232 -0.48 22.60 31.02
N TYR A 233 0.21 23.60 31.59
CA TYR A 233 1.54 23.40 32.19
C TYR A 233 1.41 22.86 33.63
N GLY A 234 0.95 21.61 33.72
CA GLY A 234 0.68 20.95 34.98
C GLY A 234 1.90 20.30 35.65
N PRO A 235 1.70 19.66 36.82
CA PRO A 235 2.77 19.02 37.60
C PRO A 235 3.57 17.97 36.80
N GLU A 236 2.92 17.21 35.92
CA GLU A 236 3.60 16.21 35.09
C GLU A 236 4.50 16.85 34.02
N THR A 237 4.11 18.01 33.48
CA THR A 237 4.97 18.80 32.59
C THR A 237 6.18 19.36 33.34
N GLN A 238 5.96 19.88 34.56
CA GLN A 238 7.04 20.37 35.42
C GLN A 238 8.04 19.25 35.77
N ARG A 239 7.55 18.04 36.07
CA ARG A 239 8.39 16.85 36.29
C ARG A 239 9.22 16.48 35.06
N ALA A 240 8.63 16.55 33.87
CA ALA A 240 9.37 16.30 32.63
C ALA A 240 10.43 17.37 32.35
N VAL A 241 10.14 18.64 32.66
CA VAL A 241 11.12 19.74 32.56
C VAL A 241 12.23 19.59 33.60
N ALA A 242 11.92 19.15 34.81
CA ALA A 242 12.93 18.83 35.82
C ALA A 242 13.90 17.76 35.29
N ARG A 243 13.39 16.67 34.68
CA ARG A 243 14.24 15.65 34.04
C ARG A 243 15.10 16.20 32.90
N PHE A 244 14.58 17.16 32.14
CA PHE A 244 15.37 17.88 31.14
C PHE A 244 16.49 18.68 31.80
N HIS A 245 16.21 19.42 32.88
CA HIS A 245 17.22 20.17 33.62
C HIS A 245 18.27 19.29 34.28
N ASP A 246 17.90 18.12 34.79
CA ASP A 246 18.85 17.16 35.39
C ASP A 246 19.89 16.69 34.37
N ARG A 247 19.48 16.45 33.12
CA ARG A 247 20.41 16.11 32.03
C ARG A 247 21.05 17.33 31.37
N ASN A 248 20.54 18.53 31.59
CA ASN A 248 21.04 19.77 31.02
C ASN A 248 21.10 20.91 32.06
N PRO A 249 21.97 20.84 33.09
CA PRO A 249 21.95 21.77 34.22
C PRO A 249 22.22 23.23 33.85
N LYS A 250 22.79 23.50 32.67
CA LYS A 250 23.05 24.86 32.15
C LYS A 250 21.79 25.65 31.78
N TYR A 251 20.62 25.00 31.69
CA TYR A 251 19.37 25.66 31.30
C TYR A 251 18.42 25.94 32.47
N ARG A 252 18.77 25.55 33.70
CA ARG A 252 17.96 25.82 34.90
C ARG A 252 18.41 27.09 35.61
N SER A 253 17.49 27.89 36.11
CA SER A 253 17.80 29.07 36.95
C SER A 253 18.00 28.74 38.43
N GLY A 254 17.74 27.49 38.85
CA GLY A 254 17.89 27.01 40.22
C GLY A 254 17.72 25.49 40.34
N LEU A 255 17.97 24.93 41.53
CA LEU A 255 17.93 23.48 41.78
C LEU A 255 16.56 22.85 41.45
N HIS A 256 15.48 23.60 41.67
CA HIS A 256 14.10 23.20 41.41
C HIS A 256 13.43 24.20 40.47
N ASP A 257 13.98 24.40 39.28
CA ASP A 257 13.37 25.27 38.28
C ASP A 257 12.27 24.51 37.50
N PRO A 258 10.98 24.86 37.70
CA PRO A 258 9.88 24.22 37.00
C PRO A 258 9.65 24.79 35.59
N LYS A 259 10.42 25.81 35.15
CA LYS A 259 10.27 26.50 33.87
C LYS A 259 11.38 26.12 32.90
N ILE A 260 11.02 25.71 31.68
CA ILE A 260 12.00 25.31 30.65
C ILE A 260 12.93 26.46 30.19
N GLY A 261 12.46 27.70 30.29
CA GLY A 261 13.16 28.89 29.81
C GLY A 261 13.33 28.97 28.27
N PRO A 262 13.58 30.15 27.69
CA PRO A 262 13.72 30.29 26.24
C PRO A 262 14.87 29.48 25.63
N GLN A 263 16.03 29.47 26.30
CA GLN A 263 17.22 28.73 25.86
C GLN A 263 17.05 27.21 26.02
N GLY A 264 16.44 26.76 27.11
CA GLY A 264 16.12 25.35 27.31
C GLY A 264 15.11 24.85 26.27
N PHE A 265 14.12 25.68 25.89
CA PHE A 265 13.15 25.32 24.87
C PHE A 265 13.78 25.16 23.47
N ILE A 266 14.72 26.03 23.11
CA ILE A 266 15.49 25.89 21.86
C ILE A 266 16.35 24.61 21.89
N ALA A 267 17.02 24.34 23.00
CA ALA A 267 17.85 23.14 23.14
C ALA A 267 17.03 21.85 23.07
N LEU A 268 15.87 21.82 23.72
CA LEU A 268 14.93 20.72 23.64
C LEU A 268 14.43 20.47 22.21
N GLN A 269 14.13 21.54 21.46
CA GLN A 269 13.75 21.44 20.05
C GLN A 269 14.85 20.80 19.20
N LYS A 270 16.11 21.19 19.41
CA LYS A 270 17.27 20.56 18.74
C LYS A 270 17.42 19.09 19.09
N GLN A 271 17.30 18.73 20.37
CA GLN A 271 17.34 17.33 20.83
C GLN A 271 16.19 16.50 20.25
N ALA A 272 15.03 17.11 20.02
CA ALA A 272 13.89 16.51 19.34
C ALA A 272 14.00 16.50 17.80
N GLY A 273 15.15 16.90 17.24
CA GLY A 273 15.45 16.82 15.81
C GLY A 273 15.02 18.03 14.96
N ARG A 274 14.69 19.16 15.57
CA ARG A 274 14.44 20.43 14.85
C ARG A 274 15.75 21.06 14.40
N ARG A 275 15.74 21.71 13.24
CA ARG A 275 16.90 22.39 12.63
C ARG A 275 16.52 23.82 12.26
#